data_AF-A0A2E4ACP1-F1
#
_entry.id   AF-A0A2E4ACP1-F1
#
_cell.length_a   1.000
_cell.length_b   1.000
_cell.length_c   1.000
_cell.angle_alpha   90.00
_cell.angle_beta   90.00
_cell.angle_gamma   90.00
#
_symmetry.space_group_name_H-M   'P 1'
#
loop_
_entity.id
_entity.type
_entity.pdbx_description
1 polymer ?
#
loop_
_entity_poly.entity_id
_entity_poly.type
_entity_poly.pdbx_seq_one_letter_code
_entity_poly.pdbx_strand_id
1 'polypeptide(L)'
;MKDNKFFKISNLRLRAFSLVEVLAAVAIIGIITFLAMPNIVAVKQDSETNLAISRAEALNIALVTLLQSNGRENVAEYWKKSTTNQDRYALLASYLAFAPANLDQYMPLGYRIDIPNSIEPLGKVSLSGPRGEIIY
;
A
#
# COMPACT_ATOMS: atom_id res chain seq x y z
N MET A 1 28.13 -62.56 -15.89
CA MET A 1 28.56 -61.75 -17.04
C MET A 1 27.96 -60.36 -16.84
N LYS A 2 28.79 -59.31 -16.78
CA LYS A 2 28.39 -57.94 -16.40
C LYS A 2 27.80 -57.21 -17.61
N ASP A 3 26.53 -56.81 -17.53
CA ASP A 3 25.91 -55.93 -18.53
C ASP A 3 26.27 -54.47 -18.24
N ASN A 4 27.33 -54.00 -18.91
CA ASN A 4 27.69 -52.59 -18.96
C ASN A 4 26.68 -51.84 -19.84
N LYS A 5 25.61 -51.32 -19.23
CA LYS A 5 24.74 -50.33 -19.87
C LYS A 5 25.53 -49.04 -20.09
N PHE A 6 26.07 -48.89 -21.30
CA PHE A 6 26.64 -47.64 -21.80
C PHE A 6 25.57 -46.53 -21.69
N PHE A 7 25.77 -45.63 -20.73
CA PHE A 7 24.98 -44.42 -20.59
C PHE A 7 25.27 -43.51 -21.79
N LYS A 8 24.37 -43.54 -22.77
CA LYS A 8 24.43 -42.70 -23.97
C LYS A 8 24.04 -41.28 -23.58
N ILE A 9 25.04 -40.45 -23.29
CA ILE A 9 24.86 -39.00 -23.07
C ILE A 9 24.33 -38.40 -24.38
N SER A 10 23.04 -38.13 -24.44
CA SER A 10 22.44 -37.37 -25.53
C SER A 10 22.98 -35.94 -25.48
N ASN A 11 23.78 -35.56 -26.48
CA ASN A 11 24.21 -34.18 -26.67
C ASN A 11 22.98 -33.26 -26.80
N LEU A 12 22.66 -32.52 -25.74
CA LEU A 12 21.74 -31.38 -25.80
C LEU A 12 22.40 -30.32 -26.69
N ARG A 13 21.99 -30.25 -27.97
CA ARG A 13 22.39 -29.16 -28.86
C ARG A 13 21.82 -27.85 -28.30
N LEU A 14 22.65 -27.07 -27.62
CA LEU A 14 22.38 -25.67 -27.32
C LEU A 14 22.37 -24.92 -28.66
N ARG A 15 21.18 -24.64 -29.20
CA ARG A 15 21.03 -23.69 -30.31
C ARG A 15 21.31 -22.30 -29.75
N ALA A 16 22.38 -21.66 -30.21
CA ALA A 16 22.61 -20.25 -29.94
C ALA A 16 21.52 -19.41 -30.64
N PHE A 17 21.02 -18.38 -29.96
CA PHE A 17 20.03 -17.47 -30.53
C PHE A 17 20.60 -16.70 -31.71
N SER A 18 19.83 -16.58 -32.79
CA SER A 18 20.19 -15.71 -33.90
C SER A 18 20.04 -14.25 -33.49
N LEU A 19 20.92 -13.38 -34.00
CA LEU A 19 20.82 -11.93 -33.79
C LEU A 19 19.45 -11.37 -34.21
N VAL A 20 18.86 -11.91 -35.28
CA VAL A 20 17.54 -11.51 -35.76
C VAL A 20 16.43 -11.90 -34.78
N GLU A 21 16.53 -13.06 -34.14
CA GLU A 21 15.54 -13.50 -33.15
C GLU A 21 15.57 -12.61 -31.90
N VAL A 22 16.77 -12.24 -31.44
CA VAL A 22 16.93 -11.32 -30.30
C VAL A 22 16.40 -9.93 -30.64
N LEU A 23 16.68 -9.43 -31.85
CA LEU A 23 16.22 -8.12 -32.30
C LEU A 23 14.69 -8.08 -32.44
N ALA A 24 14.10 -9.14 -32.99
CA ALA A 24 12.65 -9.28 -33.08
C ALA A 24 12.00 -9.34 -31.68
N ALA A 25 12.58 -10.11 -30.74
CA ALA A 25 12.08 -10.20 -29.38
C ALA A 25 12.12 -8.84 -28.65
N VAL A 26 13.23 -8.11 -28.75
CA VAL A 26 13.37 -6.78 -28.14
C VAL A 26 12.38 -5.79 -28.76
N ALA A 27 12.17 -5.83 -30.08
CA ALA A 27 11.20 -4.97 -30.77
C ALA A 27 9.76 -5.25 -30.29
N ILE A 28 9.36 -6.52 -30.19
CA ILE A 28 8.03 -6.91 -29.73
C ILE A 28 7.82 -6.52 -28.26
N ILE A 29 8.78 -6.78 -27.38
CA ILE A 29 8.72 -6.37 -25.97
C ILE A 29 8.64 -4.84 -25.86
N GLY A 30 9.40 -4.11 -26.66
CA GLY A 30 9.35 -2.64 -26.69
C GLY A 30 7.97 -2.10 -27.03
N ILE A 31 7.31 -2.68 -28.04
CA ILE A 31 5.94 -2.27 -28.42
C ILE A 31 4.93 -2.61 -27.32
N ILE A 32 5.02 -3.82 -26.74
CA ILE A 32 4.10 -4.26 -25.68
C ILE A 32 4.24 -3.38 -24.44
N THR A 33 5.48 -3.12 -24.00
CA THR A 33 5.74 -2.29 -22.81
C THR A 33 5.30 -0.84 -23.02
N PHE A 34 5.50 -0.28 -24.22
CA PHE A 34 5.04 1.06 -24.58
C PHE A 34 3.52 1.20 -24.48
N LEU A 35 2.77 0.21 -24.98
CA LEU A 35 1.30 0.22 -24.91
C LEU A 35 0.76 -0.08 -23.50
N ALA A 36 1.47 -0.90 -22.73
CA ALA A 36 1.01 -1.32 -21.40
C ALA A 36 1.29 -0.29 -20.30
N MET A 37 2.38 0.47 -20.39
CA MET A 37 2.84 1.37 -19.33
C MET A 37 1.78 2.40 -18.89
N PRO A 38 1.04 3.09 -19.78
CA PRO A 38 0.04 4.06 -19.36
C PRO A 38 -1.06 3.45 -18.49
N ASN A 39 -1.53 2.26 -18.86
CA ASN A 39 -2.59 1.58 -18.12
C ASN A 39 -2.09 1.06 -16.76
N ILE A 40 -0.87 0.50 -16.72
CA ILE A 40 -0.25 0.05 -15.46
C ILE A 40 -0.07 1.22 -14.48
N VAL A 41 0.34 2.38 -14.98
CA VAL A 41 0.51 3.59 -14.15
C VAL A 41 -0.84 4.07 -13.61
N ALA A 42 -1.89 4.07 -14.43
CA ALA A 42 -3.24 4.43 -13.98
C ALA A 42 -3.75 3.48 -12.88
N VAL A 43 -3.67 2.17 -13.09
CA VAL A 43 -4.07 1.16 -12.10
C VAL A 43 -3.28 1.31 -10.79
N LYS A 44 -1.98 1.63 -10.86
CA LYS A 44 -1.16 1.88 -9.68
C LYS A 44 -1.67 3.10 -8.89
N GLN A 45 -1.94 4.22 -9.57
CA GLN A 45 -2.44 5.44 -8.93
C GLN A 45 -3.80 5.21 -8.26
N ASP A 46 -4.71 4.51 -8.93
CA ASP A 46 -6.02 4.17 -8.37
C ASP A 46 -5.87 3.25 -7.15
N SER A 47 -4.96 2.28 -7.23
CA SER A 47 -4.66 1.38 -6.11
C SER A 47 -4.08 2.13 -4.90
N GLU A 48 -3.17 3.09 -5.11
CA GLU A 48 -2.62 3.93 -4.04
C GLU A 48 -3.72 4.79 -3.39
N THR A 49 -4.62 5.35 -4.20
CA THR A 49 -5.77 6.13 -3.71
C THR A 49 -6.68 5.25 -2.86
N ASN A 50 -7.05 4.08 -3.36
CA ASN A 50 -7.93 3.14 -2.66
C ASN A 50 -7.29 2.60 -1.38
N LEU A 51 -5.98 2.32 -1.40
CA LEU A 51 -5.23 1.96 -0.21
C LEU A 51 -5.27 3.09 0.83
N ALA A 52 -5.09 4.34 0.40
CA ALA A 52 -5.12 5.49 1.30
C ALA A 52 -6.50 5.66 1.96
N ILE A 53 -7.58 5.52 1.18
CA ILE A 53 -8.95 5.53 1.67
C ILE A 53 -9.15 4.42 2.72
N SER A 54 -8.78 3.18 2.38
CA SER A 54 -8.93 2.03 3.30
C SER A 54 -8.16 2.23 4.61
N ARG A 55 -6.95 2.80 4.56
CA ARG A 55 -6.14 3.12 5.75
C ARG A 55 -6.79 4.20 6.61
N ALA A 56 -7.39 5.21 5.98
CA ALA A 56 -8.10 6.27 6.67
C ALA A 56 -9.44 5.78 7.28
N GLU A 57 -10.12 4.83 6.64
CA GLU A 57 -11.28 4.13 7.20
C GLU A 57 -10.90 3.25 8.40
N ALA A 58 -9.78 2.54 8.31
CA ALA A 58 -9.26 1.76 9.44
C ALA A 58 -8.98 2.66 10.66
N LEU A 59 -8.50 3.89 10.45
CA LEU A 59 -8.34 4.88 11.53
C LEU A 59 -9.67 5.33 12.11
N ASN A 60 -10.70 5.54 11.29
CA ASN A 60 -12.04 5.85 11.78
C ASN A 60 -12.62 4.70 12.63
N ILE A 61 -12.43 3.45 12.20
CA ILE A 61 -12.85 2.27 12.96
C ILE A 61 -12.06 2.18 14.28
N ALA A 62 -10.74 2.36 14.23
CA ALA A 62 -9.90 2.38 15.43
C ALA A 62 -10.34 3.45 16.44
N LEU A 63 -10.74 4.64 15.96
CA LEU A 63 -11.28 5.71 16.80
C LEU A 63 -12.58 5.29 17.50
N VAL A 64 -13.49 4.65 16.76
CA VAL A 64 -14.74 4.12 17.32
C VAL A 64 -14.45 3.00 18.33
N THR A 65 -13.49 2.11 18.06
CA THR A 65 -13.13 1.03 19.00
C THR A 65 -12.46 1.58 20.27
N LEU A 66 -11.59 2.59 20.15
CA LEU A 66 -11.01 3.29 21.29
C LEU A 66 -12.12 3.89 22.17
N LEU A 67 -13.11 4.53 21.53
CA LEU A 67 -14.25 5.14 22.21
C LEU A 67 -15.13 4.11 22.93
N GLN A 68 -15.39 2.97 22.29
CA GLN A 68 -16.18 1.88 22.86
C GLN A 68 -15.47 1.19 24.03
N SER A 69 -14.15 1.04 23.98
CA SER A 69 -13.38 0.31 25.00
C SER A 69 -13.03 1.14 26.23
N ASN A 70 -12.74 2.44 26.07
CA ASN A 70 -12.29 3.30 27.18
C ASN A 70 -13.39 4.25 27.70
N GLY A 71 -14.50 4.37 26.98
CA GLY A 71 -15.56 5.32 27.29
C GLY A 71 -15.23 6.75 26.82
N ARG A 72 -16.27 7.52 26.55
CA ARG A 72 -16.16 8.82 25.88
C ARG A 72 -15.44 9.90 26.67
N GLU A 73 -15.69 9.98 27.97
CA GLU A 73 -15.10 11.01 28.83
C GLU A 73 -13.58 10.85 28.95
N ASN A 74 -13.10 9.63 29.16
CA ASN A 74 -11.67 9.31 29.25
C ASN A 74 -10.94 9.62 27.92
N VAL A 75 -11.54 9.21 26.79
CA VAL A 75 -10.95 9.49 25.48
C VAL A 75 -10.90 10.98 25.20
N ALA A 76 -11.93 11.75 25.59
CA ALA A 76 -11.91 13.21 25.44
C ALA A 76 -10.76 13.87 26.22
N GLU A 77 -10.41 13.37 27.39
CA GLU A 77 -9.24 13.85 28.14
C GLU A 77 -7.91 13.50 27.46
N TYR A 78 -7.76 12.25 26.99
CA TYR A 78 -6.55 11.84 26.27
C TYR A 78 -6.40 12.59 24.94
N TRP A 79 -7.52 12.85 24.25
CA TRP A 79 -7.55 13.60 23.00
C TRP A 79 -7.15 15.06 23.19
N LYS A 80 -7.65 15.71 24.26
CA LYS A 80 -7.26 17.08 24.61
C LYS A 80 -5.78 17.22 24.94
N LYS A 81 -5.16 16.18 25.51
CA LYS A 81 -3.71 16.14 25.79
C LYS A 81 -2.87 15.94 24.52
N SER A 82 -3.46 15.42 23.45
CA SER A 82 -2.79 15.12 22.18
C SER A 82 -2.85 16.32 21.25
N THR A 83 -1.74 17.05 21.14
CA THR A 83 -1.65 18.29 20.34
C THR A 83 -1.28 18.04 18.89
N THR A 84 -0.62 16.92 18.60
CA THR A 84 -0.21 16.55 17.23
C THR A 84 -1.01 15.35 16.69
N ASN A 85 -1.09 15.26 15.36
CA ASN A 85 -1.70 14.09 14.70
C ASN A 85 -0.94 12.80 14.99
N GLN A 86 0.37 12.87 15.24
CA GLN A 86 1.18 11.73 15.62
C GLN A 86 0.80 11.20 17.02
N ASP A 87 0.55 12.09 17.99
CA ASP A 87 0.14 11.68 19.34
C ASP A 87 -1.23 10.99 19.31
N ARG A 88 -2.16 11.52 18.52
CA ARG A 88 -3.49 10.91 18.32
C ARG A 88 -3.37 9.57 17.61
N TYR A 89 -2.51 9.48 16.59
CA TYR A 89 -2.22 8.22 15.92
C TYR A 89 -1.64 7.17 16.88
N ALA A 90 -0.78 7.57 17.82
CA ALA A 90 -0.24 6.64 18.83
C ALA A 90 -1.33 6.02 19.72
N LEU A 91 -2.40 6.78 20.04
CA LEU A 91 -3.57 6.24 20.75
C LEU A 91 -4.33 5.21 19.90
N LEU A 92 -4.49 5.49 18.61
CA LEU A 92 -5.19 4.62 17.65
C LEU A 92 -4.38 3.39 17.24
N ALA A 93 -3.05 3.46 17.29
CA ALA A 93 -2.14 2.42 16.80
C ALA A 93 -2.39 1.05 17.44
N SER A 94 -2.80 1.01 18.72
CA SER A 94 -3.14 -0.23 19.44
C SER A 94 -4.41 -0.94 18.90
N TYR A 95 -5.26 -0.22 18.17
CA TYR A 95 -6.50 -0.72 17.57
C TYR A 95 -6.38 -0.94 16.06
N LEU A 96 -5.19 -0.74 15.49
CA LEU A 96 -4.92 -0.91 14.05
C LEU A 96 -4.11 -2.19 13.80
N ALA A 97 -4.46 -2.90 12.72
CA ALA A 97 -3.64 -4.00 12.24
C ALA A 97 -2.40 -3.46 11.50
N PHE A 98 -1.21 -3.83 11.97
CA PHE A 98 0.08 -3.43 11.39
C PHE A 98 0.28 -1.90 11.35
N ALA A 99 0.17 -1.24 12.51
CA ALA A 99 0.49 0.17 12.66
C ALA A 99 2.01 0.39 12.75
N PRO A 100 2.65 1.06 11.77
CA PRO A 100 4.02 1.54 11.91
C PRO A 100 4.09 2.62 13.00
N ALA A 101 5.30 2.92 13.47
CA ALA A 101 5.51 3.88 14.56
C ALA A 101 5.07 5.31 14.20
N ASN A 102 5.16 5.69 12.93
CA ASN A 102 4.90 7.05 12.45
C ASN A 102 3.71 7.09 11.49
N LEU A 103 2.86 8.11 11.61
CA LEU A 103 1.71 8.33 10.72
C LEU A 103 2.14 8.48 9.25
N ASP A 104 3.29 9.10 9.00
CA ASP A 104 3.84 9.28 7.65
C ASP A 104 4.20 7.95 6.96
N GLN A 105 4.50 6.90 7.73
CA GLN A 105 4.80 5.57 7.21
C GLN A 105 3.54 4.73 7.00
N TYR A 106 2.43 5.11 7.63
CA TYR A 106 1.17 4.41 7.51
C TYR A 106 0.48 4.71 6.18
N MET A 107 0.74 5.89 5.61
CA MET A 107 0.16 6.35 4.35
C MET A 107 1.09 6.17 3.15
N PRO A 108 0.55 5.92 1.94
CA PRO A 108 1.36 5.99 0.73
C PRO A 108 1.86 7.42 0.50
N LEU A 109 3.00 7.52 -0.19
CA LEU A 109 3.69 8.79 -0.39
C LEU A 109 2.81 9.80 -1.14
N GLY A 110 2.74 11.03 -0.63
CA GLY A 110 1.90 12.09 -1.20
C GLY A 110 0.46 12.11 -0.68
N TYR A 111 0.07 11.14 0.16
CA TYR A 111 -1.19 11.17 0.89
C TYR A 111 -0.94 11.61 2.33
N ARG A 112 -1.83 12.46 2.83
CA ARG A 112 -1.77 13.00 4.19
C ARG A 112 -3.13 12.85 4.84
N ILE A 113 -3.08 12.50 6.11
CA ILE A 113 -4.25 12.35 6.96
C ILE A 113 -4.27 13.48 7.98
N ASP A 114 -5.43 14.10 8.15
CA ASP A 114 -5.68 15.01 9.25
C ASP A 114 -6.75 14.43 10.18
N ILE A 115 -6.35 14.27 11.45
CA ILE A 115 -7.16 13.64 12.48
C ILE A 115 -7.92 14.75 13.21
N PRO A 116 -9.25 14.65 13.37
CA PRO A 116 -10.05 15.70 14.00
C PRO A 116 -9.51 16.15 15.36
N ASN A 117 -9.46 17.47 15.55
CA ASN A 117 -9.04 18.10 16.81
C ASN A 117 -10.03 17.87 17.97
N SER A 118 -11.27 17.51 17.64
CA SER A 118 -12.32 17.19 18.60
C SER A 118 -12.98 15.87 18.21
N ILE A 119 -13.36 15.09 19.23
CA ILE A 119 -14.24 13.93 19.11
C ILE A 119 -15.70 14.27 19.45
N GLU A 120 -15.98 15.57 19.69
CA GLU A 120 -17.30 16.13 19.99
C GLU A 120 -17.57 17.35 19.08
N PRO A 121 -18.30 17.18 17.97
CA PRO A 121 -18.85 15.94 17.43
C PRO A 121 -17.77 15.00 16.86
N LEU A 122 -18.06 13.70 16.78
CA LEU A 122 -17.13 12.73 16.21
C LEU A 122 -17.00 13.00 14.70
N GLY A 123 -15.88 13.60 14.30
CA GLY A 123 -15.56 13.86 12.91
C GLY A 123 -14.93 12.64 12.23
N LYS A 124 -15.12 12.54 10.91
CA LYS A 124 -14.35 11.61 10.08
C LYS A 124 -12.93 12.16 9.91
N VAL A 125 -11.94 11.27 9.86
CA VAL A 125 -10.58 11.59 9.43
C VAL A 125 -10.64 12.16 8.02
N SER A 126 -9.93 13.27 7.76
CA SER A 126 -9.84 13.83 6.42
C SER A 126 -8.61 13.30 5.70
N LEU A 127 -8.77 13.05 4.40
CA LEU A 127 -7.72 12.51 3.55
C LEU A 127 -7.40 13.54 2.46
N SER A 128 -6.13 13.86 2.29
CA SER A 128 -5.64 14.68 1.18
C SER A 128 -4.61 13.88 0.39
N GLY A 129 -4.74 13.88 -0.92
CA GLY A 129 -3.79 13.26 -1.84
C GLY A 129 -3.06 14.30 -2.69
N PRO A 130 -2.25 13.85 -3.67
CA PRO A 130 -1.49 14.74 -4.55
C PRO A 130 -2.36 15.69 -5.39
N ARG A 131 -3.66 15.39 -5.52
CA ARG A 131 -4.64 16.14 -6.31
C ARG A 131 -5.57 17.03 -5.47
N GLY A 132 -5.43 17.03 -4.15
CA GLY A 132 -6.31 17.77 -3.23
C GLY A 132 -7.00 16.86 -2.22
N GLU A 133 -8.08 17.37 -1.62
CA GLU A 133 -8.90 16.64 -0.64
C GLU A 133 -9.66 15.48 -1.31
N ILE A 134 -9.67 14.32 -0.65
CA ILE A 134 -10.37 13.12 -1.08
C ILE A 134 -11.54 12.91 -0.13
N ILE A 135 -12.75 13.04 -0.66
CA ILE A 135 -13.98 12.72 0.07
C ILE A 135 -14.25 11.24 -0.14
N TYR A 136 -14.44 10.54 0.97
CA TYR A 136 -14.73 9.11 1.03
C TYR A 136 -15.72 8.85 2.15
#